data_AF-A0A661BJG7-F1
#
_entry.id   AF-A0A661BJG7-F1
#
_cell.length_a   1.000
_cell.length_b   1.000
_cell.length_c   1.000
_cell.angle_alpha   90.00
_cell.angle_beta   90.00
_cell.angle_gamma   90.00
#
_symmetry.space_group_name_H-M   'P 1'
#
loop_
_entity.id
_entity.type
_entity.pdbx_description
1 polymer ?
#
loop_
_entity_poly.entity_id
_entity_poly.type
_entity_poly.pdbx_seq_one_letter_code
_entity_poly.pdbx_strand_id
1 'polypeptide(L)'
;MASRTAQTALLLPLLLLATTAEARLYQWTNPQTGSAQLSGAPPSWYRSPAGGPRILVYDQGQLIDDTAVALPSENSEILRKQAFRELEQQRQNQALKRLEQAAKREAARRKKETKKEEEVAAESTPASSAEELDSRAVEQLKGILAEWDRQNAGKEGEEKSEEPTPGKTR
;
A
#
# COMPACT_ATOMS: atom_id res chain seq x y z
N MET A 1 -9.40 12.15 -47.90
CA MET A 1 -8.81 13.02 -46.84
C MET A 1 -9.06 12.48 -45.42
N ALA A 2 -9.03 11.16 -45.20
CA ALA A 2 -9.28 10.56 -43.89
C ALA A 2 -8.20 9.51 -43.58
N SER A 3 -7.02 9.95 -43.10
CA SER A 3 -5.98 9.02 -42.60
C SER A 3 -4.85 9.68 -41.78
N ARG A 4 -5.11 10.79 -41.08
CA ARG A 4 -4.08 11.45 -40.23
C ARG A 4 -4.43 11.49 -38.74
N THR A 5 -5.71 11.33 -38.39
CA THR A 5 -6.19 11.35 -37.00
C THR A 5 -5.99 10.01 -36.27
N ALA A 6 -5.91 8.89 -36.99
CA ALA A 6 -5.69 7.58 -36.37
C ALA A 6 -4.23 7.34 -35.92
N GLN A 7 -3.24 7.96 -36.58
CA GLN A 7 -1.82 7.80 -36.22
C GLN A 7 -1.44 8.54 -34.92
N THR A 8 -2.09 9.66 -34.61
CA THR A 8 -1.82 10.42 -33.38
C THR A 8 -2.38 9.74 -32.13
N ALA A 9 -3.50 9.01 -32.26
CA ALA A 9 -4.09 8.26 -31.15
C ALA A 9 -3.22 7.07 -30.69
N LEU A 10 -2.38 6.50 -31.56
CA LEU A 10 -1.52 5.37 -31.22
C LEU A 10 -0.18 5.79 -30.56
N LEU A 11 0.32 7.00 -30.84
CA LEU A 11 1.59 7.49 -30.29
C LEU A 11 1.47 7.94 -28.82
N LEU A 12 0.31 8.44 -28.41
CA LEU A 12 0.08 8.94 -27.06
C LEU A 12 0.21 7.86 -25.95
N PRO A 13 -0.37 6.64 -26.07
CA PRO A 13 -0.16 5.60 -25.07
C PRO A 13 1.29 5.10 -25.05
N LEU A 14 1.99 5.08 -26.19
CA LEU A 14 3.39 4.62 -26.23
C LEU A 14 4.33 5.53 -25.43
N LEU A 15 4.04 6.84 -25.36
CA LEU A 15 4.81 7.80 -24.57
C LEU A 15 4.60 7.63 -23.04
N LEU A 16 3.44 7.12 -22.63
CA LEU A 16 3.09 6.90 -21.22
C LEU A 16 3.73 5.63 -20.64
N LEU A 17 4.21 4.71 -21.48
CA LEU A 17 4.98 3.54 -21.05
C LEU A 17 6.47 3.83 -20.81
N ALA A 18 6.95 5.04 -21.10
CA ALA A 18 8.28 5.48 -20.68
C ALA A 18 8.28 5.83 -19.19
N THR A 19 7.91 4.87 -18.33
CA THR A 19 8.15 5.00 -16.91
C THR A 19 9.65 5.01 -16.70
N THR A 20 10.12 5.98 -15.92
CA THR A 20 11.51 6.08 -15.49
C THR A 20 11.81 4.83 -14.70
N ALA A 21 12.42 3.82 -15.34
CA ALA A 21 13.01 2.72 -14.64
C ALA A 21 14.07 3.32 -13.70
N GLU A 22 13.73 3.40 -12.41
CA GLU A 22 14.64 3.85 -11.34
C GLU A 22 15.73 2.79 -11.17
N ALA A 23 16.68 2.78 -12.11
CA ALA A 23 17.80 1.89 -12.12
C ALA A 23 18.96 2.55 -11.39
N ARG A 24 19.31 2.00 -10.22
CA ARG A 24 20.59 2.33 -9.57
C ARG A 24 21.74 1.85 -10.43
N LEU A 25 22.73 2.71 -10.62
CA LEU A 25 23.89 2.44 -11.43
C LEU A 25 25.10 2.28 -10.52
N TYR A 26 25.82 1.18 -10.67
CA TYR A 26 27.03 0.87 -9.91
C TYR A 26 28.21 0.99 -10.86
N GLN A 27 29.14 1.89 -10.54
CA GLN A 27 30.39 2.06 -11.27
C GLN A 27 31.56 1.64 -10.39
N TRP A 28 32.48 0.85 -10.91
CA TRP A 28 33.73 0.52 -10.22
C TRP A 28 34.88 0.35 -11.20
N THR A 29 36.11 0.47 -10.72
CA THR A 29 37.30 0.18 -11.53
C THR A 29 37.70 -1.27 -11.32
N ASN A 30 37.84 -2.03 -12.40
CA ASN A 30 38.36 -3.39 -12.33
C ASN A 30 39.86 -3.32 -11.97
N PRO A 31 40.31 -3.92 -10.86
CA PRO A 31 41.70 -3.83 -10.41
C PRO A 31 42.69 -4.54 -11.34
N GLN A 32 42.24 -5.53 -12.12
CA GLN A 32 43.10 -6.27 -13.04
C GLN A 32 43.35 -5.52 -14.34
N THR A 33 42.33 -4.84 -14.88
CA THR A 33 42.41 -4.18 -16.19
C THR A 33 42.53 -2.66 -16.10
N GLY A 34 42.27 -2.07 -14.93
CA GLY A 34 42.17 -0.62 -14.74
C GLY A 34 40.95 0.02 -15.42
N SER A 35 40.08 -0.77 -16.05
CA SER A 35 38.93 -0.26 -16.79
C SER A 35 37.75 0.02 -15.86
N ALA A 36 37.03 1.12 -16.10
CA ALA A 36 35.76 1.38 -15.44
C ALA A 36 34.67 0.43 -15.97
N GLN A 37 33.92 -0.18 -15.06
CA GLN A 37 32.75 -1.00 -15.34
C GLN A 37 31.49 -0.33 -14.79
N LEU A 38 30.36 -0.63 -15.42
CA LEU A 38 29.05 -0.06 -15.13
C LEU A 38 28.00 -1.17 -15.11
N SER A 39 27.17 -1.23 -14.07
CA SER A 39 26.12 -2.24 -13.95
C SER A 39 24.86 -1.64 -13.34
N GLY A 40 23.68 -2.11 -13.76
CA GLY A 40 22.40 -1.81 -13.10
C GLY A 40 22.13 -2.69 -11.87
N ALA A 41 22.94 -3.73 -11.65
CA ALA A 41 22.87 -4.62 -10.50
C ALA A 41 24.12 -4.45 -9.62
N PRO A 42 23.98 -4.49 -8.27
CA PRO A 42 25.13 -4.41 -7.39
C PRO A 42 26.02 -5.63 -7.59
N PRO A 43 27.36 -5.48 -7.67
CA PRO A 43 28.25 -6.62 -7.69
C PRO A 43 28.15 -7.37 -6.36
N SER A 44 28.35 -8.69 -6.40
CA SER A 44 28.14 -9.58 -5.24
C SER A 44 28.93 -9.19 -3.99
N TRP A 45 30.09 -8.57 -4.18
CA TRP A 45 30.98 -8.12 -3.11
C TRP A 45 30.63 -6.75 -2.52
N TYR A 46 29.75 -5.96 -3.14
CA TYR A 46 29.37 -4.62 -2.66
C TYR A 46 28.82 -4.63 -1.22
N ARG A 47 28.12 -5.71 -0.84
CA ARG A 47 27.56 -5.90 0.51
C ARG A 47 28.31 -6.95 1.33
N SER A 48 29.44 -7.42 0.83
CA SER A 48 30.25 -8.42 1.54
C SER A 48 31.08 -7.75 2.63
N PRO A 49 31.25 -8.38 3.81
CA PRO A 49 32.14 -7.89 4.85
C PRO A 49 33.62 -7.89 4.44
N ALA A 50 34.00 -8.66 3.42
CA ALA A 50 35.38 -8.77 2.95
C ALA A 50 35.89 -7.48 2.26
N GLY A 51 34.99 -6.54 1.93
CA GLY A 51 35.32 -5.35 1.15
C GLY A 51 35.63 -5.69 -0.32
N GLY A 52 35.69 -4.66 -1.15
CA GLY A 52 36.03 -4.78 -2.57
C GLY A 52 36.51 -3.45 -3.15
N PRO A 53 36.71 -3.36 -4.47
CA PRO A 53 37.07 -2.11 -5.14
C PRO A 53 36.13 -0.95 -4.79
N ARG A 54 36.61 0.29 -4.94
CA ARG A 54 35.76 1.48 -4.84
C ARG A 54 34.56 1.35 -5.79
N ILE A 55 33.36 1.55 -5.26
CA ILE A 55 32.11 1.65 -6.00
C ILE A 55 31.55 3.05 -5.83
N LEU A 56 31.12 3.63 -6.95
CA LEU A 56 30.26 4.80 -7.01
C LEU A 56 28.84 4.32 -7.34
N VAL A 57 27.87 4.68 -6.49
CA VAL A 57 26.46 4.34 -6.72
C VAL A 57 25.72 5.59 -7.11
N TYR A 58 25.09 5.55 -8.29
CA TYR A 58 24.24 6.62 -8.77
C TYR A 58 22.77 6.21 -8.70
N ASP A 59 21.93 7.13 -8.28
CA ASP A 59 20.47 7.00 -8.32
C ASP A 59 19.92 8.27 -8.96
N GLN A 60 19.11 8.11 -10.02
CA GLN A 60 18.57 9.24 -10.80
C GLN A 60 19.61 10.28 -11.27
N GLY A 61 20.82 9.82 -11.62
CA GLY A 61 21.92 10.68 -12.07
C GLY A 61 22.65 11.43 -10.94
N GLN A 62 22.27 11.22 -9.68
CA GLN A 62 22.97 11.76 -8.51
C GLN A 62 23.85 10.68 -7.88
N LEU A 63 25.06 11.04 -7.45
CA LEU A 63 25.94 10.14 -6.70
C LEU A 63 25.41 10.03 -5.27
N ILE A 64 24.93 8.83 -4.89
CA ILE A 64 24.34 8.58 -3.57
C ILE A 64 25.29 7.84 -2.61
N ASP A 65 26.29 7.13 -3.14
CA ASP A 65 27.27 6.41 -2.33
C ASP A 65 28.63 6.35 -3.02
N ASP A 66 29.69 6.45 -2.23
CA ASP A 66 31.08 6.34 -2.65
C ASP A 66 31.87 5.56 -1.59
N THR A 67 32.16 4.31 -1.89
CA THR A 67 32.79 3.40 -0.93
C THR A 67 34.28 3.69 -0.68
N ALA A 68 34.92 4.62 -1.41
CA ALA A 68 36.31 5.02 -1.11
C ALA A 68 36.43 6.02 0.03
N VAL A 69 35.34 6.66 0.43
CA VAL A 69 35.39 7.54 1.59
C VAL A 69 35.45 6.64 2.82
N ALA A 70 36.66 6.47 3.36
CA ALA A 70 36.84 5.80 4.64
C ALA A 70 36.23 6.69 5.74
N LEU A 71 34.98 6.45 6.09
CA LEU A 71 34.37 7.11 7.25
C LEU A 71 34.92 6.47 8.53
N PRO A 72 35.37 7.27 9.51
CA PRO A 72 35.61 6.77 10.87
C PRO A 72 34.38 6.02 11.38
N SER A 73 34.58 4.90 12.07
CA SER A 73 33.49 4.04 12.55
C SER A 73 32.44 4.82 13.37
N GLU A 74 32.90 5.76 14.20
CA GLU A 74 32.04 6.65 14.99
C GLU A 74 31.10 7.49 14.11
N ASN A 75 31.63 8.12 13.07
CA ASN A 75 30.82 8.92 12.12
C ASN A 75 29.84 8.05 11.34
N SER A 76 30.25 6.83 10.98
CA SER A 76 29.37 5.88 10.28
C SER A 76 28.13 5.52 11.12
N GLU A 77 28.30 5.34 12.43
CA GLU A 77 27.20 5.04 13.33
C GLU A 77 26.27 6.24 13.52
N ILE A 78 26.84 7.44 13.66
CA ILE A 78 26.06 8.68 13.80
C ILE A 78 25.19 8.89 12.55
N LEU A 79 25.78 8.80 11.36
CA LEU A 79 25.05 8.96 10.11
C LEU A 79 23.99 7.88 9.93
N ARG A 80 24.30 6.63 10.28
CA ARG A 80 23.32 5.54 10.27
C ARG A 80 22.14 5.82 11.21
N LYS A 81 22.41 6.26 12.44
CA LYS A 81 21.36 6.64 13.40
C LYS A 81 20.51 7.81 12.90
N GLN A 82 21.14 8.81 12.28
CA GLN A 82 20.43 9.95 11.67
C GLN A 82 19.53 9.50 10.51
N ALA A 83 20.06 8.71 9.57
CA ALA A 83 19.28 8.17 8.45
C ALA A 83 18.05 7.37 8.92
N PHE A 84 18.18 6.57 9.98
CA PHE A 84 17.04 5.87 10.57
C PHE A 84 16.02 6.81 11.20
N ARG A 85 16.45 7.87 11.89
CA ARG A 85 15.53 8.88 12.47
C ARG A 85 14.76 9.62 11.40
N GLU A 86 15.43 10.04 10.33
CA GLU A 86 14.79 10.73 9.20
C GLU A 86 13.75 9.85 8.50
N LEU A 87 14.09 8.58 8.26
CA LEU A 87 13.15 7.61 7.68
C LEU A 87 11.92 7.42 8.57
N GLU A 88 12.10 7.32 9.89
CA GLU A 88 11.01 7.18 10.84
C GLU A 88 10.11 8.44 10.86
N GLN A 89 10.71 9.64 10.87
CA GLN A 89 9.96 10.89 10.74
C GLN A 89 9.17 10.97 9.43
N GLN A 90 9.76 10.54 8.32
CA GLN A 90 9.06 10.48 7.03
C GLN A 90 7.85 9.55 7.10
N ARG A 91 7.98 8.37 7.71
CA ARG A 91 6.87 7.42 7.89
C ARG A 91 5.75 8.01 8.75
N GLN A 92 6.10 8.67 9.86
CA GLN A 92 5.14 9.34 10.73
C GLN A 92 4.39 10.45 9.99
N ASN A 93 5.10 11.28 9.23
CA ASN A 93 4.50 12.33 8.42
C ASN A 93 3.56 11.78 7.34
N GLN A 94 3.94 10.67 6.69
CA GLN A 94 3.07 9.99 5.73
C GLN A 94 1.82 9.40 6.40
N ALA A 95 1.96 8.82 7.59
CA ALA A 95 0.83 8.29 8.35
C ALA A 95 -0.15 9.40 8.74
N LEU A 96 0.35 10.54 9.24
CA LEU A 96 -0.48 11.72 9.56
C LEU A 96 -1.24 12.24 8.33
N LYS A 97 -0.57 12.34 7.17
CA LYS A 97 -1.22 12.73 5.91
C LYS A 97 -2.34 11.76 5.50
N ARG A 98 -2.14 10.44 5.69
CA ARG A 98 -3.17 9.44 5.41
C ARG A 98 -4.38 9.57 6.33
N LEU A 99 -4.15 9.80 7.63
CA LEU A 99 -5.22 10.06 8.60
C LEU A 99 -6.01 11.33 8.25
N GLU A 100 -5.32 12.41 7.89
CA GLU A 100 -5.96 13.65 7.48
C GLU A 100 -6.84 13.45 6.23
N GLN A 101 -6.33 12.72 5.23
CA GLN A 101 -7.10 12.38 4.02
C GLN A 101 -8.30 11.50 4.34
N ALA A 102 -8.16 10.53 5.24
CA ALA A 102 -9.28 9.68 5.68
C ALA A 102 -10.37 10.51 6.37
N ALA A 103 -10.00 11.40 7.30
CA ALA A 103 -10.93 12.30 7.98
C ALA A 103 -11.66 13.23 7.00
N LYS A 104 -10.96 13.79 6.00
CA LYS A 104 -11.57 14.60 4.94
C LYS A 104 -12.59 13.81 4.13
N ARG A 105 -12.29 12.56 3.79
CA ARG A 105 -13.21 11.66 3.07
C ARG A 105 -14.44 11.33 3.89
N GLU A 106 -14.28 11.05 5.18
CA GLU A 106 -15.39 10.77 6.09
C GLU A 106 -16.30 12.00 6.26
N ALA A 107 -15.74 13.18 6.47
CA ALA A 107 -16.50 14.42 6.54
C ALA A 107 -17.28 14.70 5.24
N ALA A 108 -16.69 14.41 4.08
CA ALA A 108 -17.37 14.52 2.79
C ALA A 108 -18.50 13.49 2.64
N ARG A 109 -18.35 12.27 3.17
CA ARG A 109 -19.42 11.26 3.19
C ARG A 109 -20.58 11.69 4.08
N ARG A 110 -20.30 12.12 5.32
CA ARG A 110 -21.33 12.61 6.25
C ARG A 110 -22.13 13.78 5.66
N LYS A 111 -21.47 14.76 5.03
CA LYS A 111 -22.16 15.86 4.34
C LYS A 111 -23.08 15.40 3.21
N LYS A 112 -22.68 14.37 2.45
CA LYS A 112 -23.53 13.78 1.40
C LYS A 112 -24.73 13.03 1.99
N GLU A 113 -24.52 12.30 3.09
CA GLU A 113 -25.58 11.59 3.81
C GLU A 113 -26.63 12.58 4.37
N THR A 114 -26.20 13.64 5.07
CA THR A 114 -27.13 14.68 5.57
C THR A 114 -27.91 15.36 4.44
N LYS A 115 -27.24 15.71 3.33
CA LYS A 115 -27.94 16.32 2.17
C LYS A 115 -29.00 15.37 1.58
N LYS A 116 -28.69 14.06 1.52
CA LYS A 116 -29.64 13.06 1.02
C LYS A 116 -30.84 12.87 1.95
N GLU A 117 -30.62 12.91 3.27
CA GLU A 117 -31.71 12.84 4.26
C GLU A 117 -32.64 14.05 4.18
N GLU A 118 -32.11 15.27 4.01
CA GLU A 118 -32.92 16.48 3.79
C GLU A 118 -33.75 16.40 2.50
N GLU A 119 -33.19 15.85 1.41
CA GLU A 119 -33.89 15.70 0.13
C GLU A 119 -35.03 14.67 0.22
N VAL A 120 -34.82 13.54 0.90
CA VAL A 120 -35.88 12.52 1.12
C VAL A 120 -36.97 13.03 2.06
N ALA A 121 -36.63 13.81 3.08
CA ALA A 121 -37.60 14.42 3.99
C ALA A 121 -38.47 15.50 3.32
N ALA A 122 -37.93 16.21 2.32
CA ALA A 122 -38.70 17.20 1.56
C ALA A 122 -39.65 16.56 0.54
N GLU A 123 -39.38 15.33 0.06
CA GLU A 123 -40.20 14.64 -0.94
C GLU A 123 -41.28 13.73 -0.33
N SER A 124 -41.25 13.51 1.00
CA SER A 124 -42.25 12.70 1.70
C SER A 124 -43.33 13.54 2.38
N THR A 125 -44.23 14.11 1.57
CA THR A 125 -45.58 14.48 2.05
C THR A 125 -46.36 13.18 2.32
N PRO A 126 -46.84 12.91 3.56
CA PRO A 126 -47.50 11.65 3.88
C PRO A 126 -48.95 11.67 3.39
N ALA A 127 -49.18 11.24 2.15
CA ALA A 127 -50.48 10.77 1.73
C ALA A 127 -50.54 9.25 1.95
N SER A 128 -51.14 8.86 3.08
CA SER A 128 -51.89 7.62 3.27
C SER A 128 -51.15 6.31 2.94
N SER A 129 -50.70 5.58 3.97
CA SER A 129 -50.71 4.09 4.03
C SER A 129 -50.05 3.63 5.34
N ALA A 130 -50.75 3.76 6.47
CA ALA A 130 -50.31 3.24 7.77
C ALA A 130 -51.13 2.02 8.22
N GLU A 131 -51.95 1.42 7.35
CA GLU A 131 -53.00 0.50 7.80
C GLU A 131 -53.09 -0.73 6.89
N GLU A 132 -51.98 -1.45 6.72
CA GLU A 132 -51.96 -2.88 6.38
C GLU A 132 -50.51 -3.39 6.44
N LEU A 133 -49.94 -3.44 7.65
CA LEU A 133 -48.85 -4.39 7.90
C LEU A 133 -49.47 -5.78 7.83
N ASP A 134 -49.50 -6.32 6.61
CA ASP A 134 -50.04 -7.63 6.26
C ASP A 134 -49.50 -8.66 7.25
N SER A 135 -50.40 -9.26 8.03
CA SER A 135 -50.12 -10.33 9.00
C SER A 135 -49.24 -11.43 8.40
N ARG A 136 -49.31 -11.62 7.08
CA ARG A 136 -48.48 -12.55 6.32
C ARG A 136 -46.99 -12.21 6.34
N ALA A 137 -46.62 -10.93 6.32
CA ALA A 137 -45.22 -10.49 6.39
C ALA A 137 -44.62 -10.78 7.77
N VAL A 138 -45.42 -10.61 8.83
CA VAL A 138 -45.01 -10.95 10.21
C VAL A 138 -44.82 -12.46 10.36
N GLU A 139 -45.68 -13.28 9.76
CA GLU A 139 -45.51 -14.74 9.75
C GLU A 139 -44.27 -15.18 8.97
N GLN A 140 -43.98 -14.57 7.81
CA GLN A 140 -42.77 -14.86 7.06
C GLN A 140 -41.49 -14.53 7.84
N LEU A 141 -41.45 -13.38 8.52
CA LEU A 141 -40.30 -13.00 9.36
C LEU A 141 -40.10 -13.96 10.53
N LYS A 142 -41.19 -14.40 11.18
CA LYS A 142 -41.12 -15.42 12.25
C LYS A 142 -40.59 -16.76 11.74
N GLY A 143 -40.97 -17.15 10.52
CA GLY A 143 -40.47 -18.38 9.88
C GLY A 143 -38.96 -18.35 9.65
N ILE A 144 -38.45 -17.25 9.09
CA ILE A 144 -37.02 -17.08 8.81
C ILE A 144 -36.19 -17.12 10.10
N LEU A 145 -36.65 -16.48 11.18
CA LEU A 145 -35.97 -16.50 12.48
C LEU A 145 -35.91 -17.92 13.07
N ALA A 146 -37.01 -18.68 13.01
CA ALA A 146 -37.05 -20.05 13.54
C ALA A 146 -36.19 -21.05 12.74
N GLU A 147 -35.92 -20.76 11.46
CA GLU A 147 -35.03 -21.56 10.62
C GLU A 147 -33.56 -21.23 10.92
N TRP A 148 -33.26 -19.95 11.15
CA TRP A 148 -31.92 -19.48 11.55
C TRP A 148 -31.50 -20.04 12.92
N ASP A 149 -32.38 -20.03 13.92
CA ASP A 149 -32.09 -20.58 15.26
C ASP A 149 -31.75 -22.08 15.22
N ARG A 150 -32.42 -22.85 14.35
CA ARG A 150 -32.11 -24.28 14.16
C ARG A 150 -30.73 -24.54 13.58
N GLN A 151 -30.25 -23.67 12.68
CA GLN A 151 -28.92 -23.81 12.10
C GLN A 151 -27.79 -23.46 13.07
N ASN A 152 -28.05 -22.57 14.03
CA ASN A 152 -27.03 -22.11 14.97
C ASN A 152 -26.96 -22.93 16.26
N ALA A 153 -28.07 -23.53 16.71
CA ALA A 153 -28.09 -24.39 17.89
C ALA A 153 -27.15 -25.62 17.79
N GLY A 154 -26.79 -26.06 16.57
CA GLY A 154 -25.85 -27.16 16.36
C GLY A 154 -24.37 -26.75 16.34
N LYS A 155 -24.05 -25.47 16.11
CA LYS A 155 -22.65 -25.02 15.91
C LYS A 155 -21.93 -24.66 17.21
N GLU A 156 -22.65 -24.30 18.27
CA GLU A 156 -22.03 -23.95 19.55
C GLU A 156 -21.48 -25.16 20.33
N GLY A 157 -21.76 -26.40 19.90
CA GLY A 157 -21.33 -27.62 20.57
C GLY A 157 -19.98 -28.20 20.12
N GLU A 158 -19.46 -27.82 18.94
CA GLU A 158 -18.35 -28.54 18.29
C GLU A 158 -16.97 -27.86 18.46
N GLU A 159 -16.91 -26.62 18.96
CA GLU A 159 -15.68 -25.81 18.99
C GLU A 159 -14.88 -25.88 20.32
N LYS A 160 -15.07 -26.93 21.15
CA LYS A 160 -14.43 -27.02 22.48
C LYS A 160 -13.40 -28.15 22.66
N SER A 161 -12.89 -28.78 21.60
CA SER A 161 -12.00 -29.94 21.75
C SER A 161 -10.81 -30.00 20.78
N GLU A 162 -10.13 -28.87 20.53
CA GLU A 162 -8.74 -28.90 20.05
C GLU A 162 -7.84 -28.15 21.01
N GLU A 163 -7.36 -28.88 22.02
CA GLU A 163 -6.26 -28.48 22.89
C GLU A 163 -4.95 -28.57 22.09
N PRO A 164 -4.25 -27.44 21.80
CA PRO A 164 -3.04 -27.48 20.99
C PRO A 164 -1.89 -28.09 21.80
N THR A 165 -1.47 -29.30 21.42
CA THR A 165 -0.25 -29.93 21.93
C THR A 165 0.99 -29.07 21.65
N PRO A 166 1.83 -28.77 22.65
CA PRO A 166 3.03 -27.95 22.46
C PRO A 166 4.11 -28.71 21.67
N GLY A 167 4.40 -28.22 20.47
CA GLY A 167 5.46 -28.71 19.60
C GLY A 167 6.86 -28.45 20.15
N LYS A 168 7.61 -29.54 20.32
CA LYS A 168 9.05 -29.60 20.62
C LYS A 168 9.88 -28.75 19.66
N THR A 169 10.62 -27.79 20.21
CA THR A 169 11.78 -27.16 19.57
C THR A 169 12.98 -28.09 19.68
N ARG A 170 13.73 -28.24 18.59
CA ARG A 170 14.96 -29.02 18.51
C ARG A 170 16.11 -28.09 18.15
#